data_AF-V5GF99-F1
#
_entry.id   AF-V5GF99-F1
#
_cell.length_a   1.000
_cell.length_b   1.000
_cell.length_c   1.000
_cell.angle_alpha   90.00
_cell.angle_beta   90.00
_cell.angle_gamma   90.00
#
_symmetry.space_group_name_H-M   'P 1'
#
loop_
_entity.id
_entity.type
_entity.pdbx_description
1 polymer ?
#
loop_
_entity_poly.entity_id
_entity_poly.type
_entity_poly.pdbx_seq_one_letter_code
_entity_poly.pdbx_strand_id
1 'polypeptide(L)'
;MCVCHEPTFVCYCEDIEPTWRLWGEEKADGALYTVYLKKVRYHRPTRSLSSSHSDSDDEISHLEWETVRVRFVKAGTLKKLVEALSTDDGELETTYINVFLATYRSFSTPKEVLKLLLQRYEELLDAPQNGRPDQHEQHRKTLISALHVWLDSYPEDFRDPPNHSALRQLLHFCEEYLPSTELDAKVRHRIERYSREAHIDPLLAPPPAFALRSVAAGWRVYKLPDVPVRHFAEQLTRMDVDLFKKLVPHQCLGAVWSRR
;
A
#
# COMPACT_ATOMS: atom_id res chain seq x y z
N MET A 1 8.37 33.27 2.96
CA MET A 1 8.15 34.13 1.77
C MET A 1 9.02 35.36 2.00
N CYS A 2 10.08 35.58 1.22
CA CYS A 2 11.07 36.62 1.57
C CYS A 2 10.53 38.01 1.19
N VAL A 3 10.43 38.91 2.17
CA VAL A 3 10.06 40.31 1.95
C VAL A 3 11.32 41.14 2.02
N CYS A 4 11.68 41.79 0.92
CA CYS A 4 12.84 42.67 0.83
C CYS A 4 12.35 44.12 0.83
N HIS A 5 12.77 44.92 1.82
CA HIS A 5 12.65 46.38 1.77
C HIS A 5 14.02 46.97 1.43
N GLU A 6 14.09 47.72 0.32
CA GLU A 6 15.28 48.53 -0.01
C GLU A 6 15.16 49.96 0.57
N PRO A 7 16.28 50.66 0.83
CA PRO A 7 17.66 50.33 0.46
C PRO A 7 18.55 50.23 1.71
N THR A 8 18.36 49.19 2.52
CA THR A 8 19.42 48.71 3.44
C THR A 8 19.33 47.20 3.45
N PHE A 9 20.42 46.51 3.10
CA PHE A 9 20.51 45.07 2.88
C PHE A 9 20.25 44.25 4.16
N VAL A 10 19.00 44.21 4.63
CA VAL A 10 18.56 43.27 5.65
C VAL A 10 17.34 42.52 5.12
N CYS A 11 17.62 41.43 4.42
CA CYS A 11 16.59 40.46 4.06
C CYS A 11 16.28 39.63 5.30
N TYR A 12 15.09 39.82 5.89
CA TYR A 12 14.55 38.84 6.82
C TYR A 12 14.06 37.65 6.01
N CYS A 13 14.90 36.61 5.90
CA CYS A 13 14.35 35.28 5.72
C CYS A 13 13.63 34.95 7.02
N GLU A 14 12.30 34.84 7.00
CA GLU A 14 11.65 33.98 7.98
C GLU A 14 12.33 32.63 7.82
N ASP A 15 13.19 32.28 8.79
CA ASP A 15 13.68 30.92 8.93
C ASP A 15 12.44 30.05 8.99
N ILE A 16 12.16 29.36 7.89
CA ILE A 16 11.13 28.33 7.86
C ILE A 16 11.71 27.22 8.72
N GLU A 17 11.49 27.34 10.04
CA GLU A 17 11.79 26.27 10.97
C GLU A 17 11.22 24.98 10.37
N PRO A 18 12.01 23.91 10.28
CA PRO A 18 11.51 22.66 9.75
C PRO A 18 10.27 22.27 10.53
N THR A 19 9.14 22.12 9.82
CA THR A 19 7.85 21.77 10.42
C THR A 19 7.90 20.43 11.14
N TRP A 20 8.92 19.62 10.87
CA TRP A 20 9.20 18.34 11.51
C TRP A 20 10.57 18.36 12.19
N ARG A 21 10.60 17.98 13.46
CA ARG A 21 11.83 17.78 14.23
C ARG A 21 11.89 16.35 14.74
N LEU A 22 13.00 15.65 14.49
CA LEU A 22 13.24 14.34 15.08
C LEU A 22 13.31 14.50 16.61
N TRP A 23 12.43 13.80 17.32
CA TRP A 23 12.41 13.81 18.79
C TRP A 23 13.30 12.72 19.36
N GLY A 24 13.24 11.52 18.79
CA GLY A 24 14.02 10.37 19.25
C GLY A 24 13.34 9.05 18.93
N GLU A 25 13.76 8.01 19.63
CA GLU A 25 13.21 6.66 19.51
C GLU A 25 12.40 6.27 20.74
N GLU A 26 11.32 5.54 20.51
CA GLU A 26 10.42 5.06 21.55
C GLU A 26 10.25 3.55 21.41
N LYS A 27 10.57 2.82 22.48
CA LYS A 27 10.37 1.38 22.55
C LYS A 27 9.03 1.08 23.20
N ALA A 28 8.18 0.37 22.49
CA ALA A 28 6.93 -0.19 22.98
C ALA A 28 7.01 -1.72 22.99
N ASP A 29 6.00 -2.38 23.55
CA ASP A 29 5.94 -3.84 23.55
C ASP A 29 5.88 -4.39 22.11
N GLY A 30 6.93 -5.12 21.73
CA GLY A 30 7.09 -5.68 20.40
C GLY A 30 7.33 -4.67 19.27
N ALA A 31 7.62 -3.38 19.54
CA ALA A 31 7.90 -2.39 18.49
C ALA A 31 8.87 -1.28 18.92
N LEU A 32 9.56 -0.71 17.94
CA LEU A 32 10.42 0.45 18.05
C LEU A 32 9.88 1.51 17.08
N TYR A 33 9.62 2.72 17.58
CA TYR A 33 9.10 3.83 16.81
C TYR A 33 10.12 4.96 16.74
N THR A 34 10.22 5.59 15.58
CA THR A 34 10.85 6.90 15.43
C THR A 34 9.79 7.96 15.67
N VAL A 35 10.05 8.88 16.59
CA VAL A 35 9.12 9.94 16.97
C VAL A 35 9.56 11.25 16.37
N TYR A 36 8.64 11.95 15.72
CA TYR A 36 8.82 13.30 15.24
C TYR A 36 7.82 14.24 15.93
N LEU A 37 8.26 15.48 16.15
CA LEU A 37 7.39 16.57 16.53
C LEU A 37 7.09 17.40 15.30
N LYS A 38 5.80 17.50 14.96
CA LYS A 38 5.30 18.29 13.85
C LYS A 38 4.64 19.56 14.36
N LYS A 39 5.15 20.73 13.99
CA LYS A 39 4.50 22.02 14.26
C LYS A 39 3.36 22.21 13.26
N VAL A 40 2.12 22.17 13.72
CA VAL A 40 0.89 22.34 12.94
C VAL A 40 0.29 23.70 13.27
N ARG A 41 0.03 24.56 12.27
CA ARG A 41 -0.68 25.83 12.48
C ARG A 41 -2.18 25.60 12.44
N TYR A 42 -2.88 25.92 13.52
CA TYR A 42 -4.31 26.15 13.44
C TYR A 42 -4.48 27.63 13.12
N HIS A 43 -4.71 27.96 11.83
CA HIS A 43 -5.53 29.08 11.35
C HIS A 43 -5.08 29.54 9.96
N ARG A 44 -6.09 29.70 9.07
CA ARG A 44 -6.17 30.84 8.17
C ARG A 44 -7.34 31.70 8.67
N PRO A 45 -7.14 32.94 9.10
CA PRO A 45 -8.24 33.89 9.16
C PRO A 45 -8.54 34.32 7.72
N THR A 46 -9.52 33.70 7.05
CA THR A 46 -10.24 34.43 6.02
C THR A 46 -11.12 35.43 6.77
N ARG A 47 -10.71 36.71 6.79
CA ARG A 47 -11.58 37.81 7.22
C ARG A 47 -12.89 37.69 6.45
N SER A 48 -13.97 37.26 7.11
CA SER A 48 -15.31 37.45 6.59
C SER A 48 -15.56 38.95 6.51
N LEU A 49 -15.87 39.45 5.32
CA LEU A 49 -16.21 40.85 5.03
C LEU A 49 -17.54 41.31 5.66
N SER A 50 -17.97 40.68 6.75
CA SER A 50 -19.30 40.88 7.34
C SER A 50 -19.25 40.80 8.87
N SER A 51 -18.56 41.73 9.52
CA SER A 51 -18.79 42.01 10.95
C SER A 51 -18.32 43.42 11.29
N SER A 52 -18.98 44.42 10.70
CA SER A 52 -19.14 45.72 11.36
C SER A 52 -20.09 45.53 12.54
N HIS A 53 -19.62 45.88 13.73
CA HIS A 53 -20.35 45.92 15.02
C HIS A 53 -20.31 44.63 15.84
N SER A 54 -19.25 44.47 16.65
CA SER A 54 -19.32 44.44 18.12
C SER A 54 -17.98 43.98 18.67
N ASP A 55 -17.28 44.85 19.41
CA ASP A 55 -16.05 44.51 20.13
C ASP A 55 -16.35 43.50 21.25
N SER A 56 -16.03 42.23 21.01
CA SER A 56 -15.63 41.29 22.05
C SER A 56 -14.50 40.41 21.51
N ASP A 57 -13.27 40.94 21.62
CA ASP A 57 -12.04 40.32 21.09
C ASP A 57 -11.52 39.14 21.95
N ASP A 58 -12.30 38.68 22.94
CA ASP A 58 -11.89 37.70 23.96
C ASP A 58 -12.18 36.22 23.60
N GLU A 59 -12.64 35.91 22.39
CA GLU A 59 -12.92 34.52 21.95
C GLU A 59 -11.98 34.01 20.85
N ILE A 60 -10.85 34.68 20.62
CA ILE A 60 -9.83 34.21 19.67
C ILE A 60 -8.86 33.31 20.43
N SER A 61 -8.92 32.00 20.17
CA SER A 61 -7.90 31.06 20.65
C SER A 61 -6.51 31.50 20.17
N HIS A 62 -5.68 32.01 21.08
CA HIS A 62 -4.30 32.43 20.78
C HIS A 62 -3.35 31.25 20.47
N LEU A 63 -3.83 30.00 20.53
CA LEU A 63 -3.06 28.84 20.06
C LEU A 63 -3.05 28.79 18.53
N GLU A 64 -2.17 29.58 17.93
CA GLU A 64 -1.93 29.54 16.48
C GLU A 64 -1.22 28.25 16.04
N TRP A 65 -0.56 27.53 16.96
CA TRP A 65 0.26 26.36 16.64
C TRP A 65 0.11 25.26 17.69
N GLU A 66 0.00 24.02 17.25
CA GLU A 66 0.14 22.83 18.10
C GLU A 66 1.33 22.01 17.61
N THR A 67 2.10 21.47 18.56
CA THR A 67 3.12 20.48 18.24
C THR A 67 2.51 19.10 18.37
N VAL A 68 2.21 18.49 17.23
CA VAL A 68 1.65 17.13 17.16
C VAL A 68 2.81 16.14 17.17
N ARG A 69 2.71 15.14 18.04
CA ARG A 69 3.66 14.03 18.07
C ARG A 69 3.24 12.98 17.05
N VAL A 70 4.13 12.64 16.13
CA VAL A 70 3.89 11.63 15.09
C VAL A 70 4.88 10.48 15.28
N ARG A 71 4.39 9.25 15.20
CA ARG A 71 5.20 8.03 15.35
C ARG A 71 5.26 7.28 14.04
N PHE A 72 6.45 6.84 13.64
CA PHE A 72 6.65 5.91 12.53
C PHE A 72 7.29 4.63 13.03
N VAL A 73 6.76 3.48 12.62
CA VAL A 73 7.35 2.20 12.98
C VAL A 73 8.73 2.06 12.33
N LYS A 74 9.75 1.81 13.15
CA LYS A 74 11.13 1.57 12.72
C LYS A 74 11.44 0.08 12.66
N ALA A 75 10.95 -0.67 13.64
CA ALA A 75 11.02 -2.13 13.70
C ALA A 75 9.89 -2.66 14.58
N GLY A 76 9.48 -3.91 14.39
CA GLY A 76 8.51 -4.54 15.27
C GLY A 76 8.24 -5.98 14.92
N THR A 77 7.46 -6.65 15.76
CA THR A 77 6.88 -7.95 15.44
C THR A 77 5.93 -7.82 14.26
N LEU A 78 5.65 -8.92 13.56
CA LEU A 78 4.72 -8.92 12.45
C LEU A 78 3.35 -8.34 12.82
N LYS A 79 2.84 -8.66 14.02
CA LYS A 79 1.59 -8.09 14.54
C LYS A 79 1.67 -6.55 14.63
N LYS A 80 2.76 -6.01 15.16
CA LYS A 80 2.95 -4.55 15.25
C LYS A 80 3.13 -3.88 13.89
N LEU A 81 3.74 -4.57 12.92
CA LEU A 81 3.83 -4.06 11.55
C LEU A 81 2.47 -3.98 10.86
N VAL A 82 1.57 -4.94 11.14
CA VAL A 82 0.19 -4.92 10.64
C VAL A 82 -0.63 -3.83 11.32
N GLU A 83 -0.47 -3.63 12.64
CA GLU A 83 -1.11 -2.52 13.37
C GLU A 83 -0.70 -1.14 12.82
N ALA A 84 0.55 -1.00 12.36
CA ALA A 84 1.06 0.24 11.81
C ALA A 84 0.53 0.59 10.39
N LEU A 85 -0.32 -0.24 9.79
CA LEU A 85 -1.00 0.10 8.53
C LEU A 85 -1.98 1.25 8.69
N SER A 86 -2.61 1.37 9.86
CA SER A 86 -3.47 2.48 10.24
C SER A 86 -2.70 3.52 11.06
N THR A 87 -2.90 4.80 10.77
CA THR A 87 -2.45 5.90 11.61
C THR A 87 -3.23 5.93 12.93
N ASP A 88 -2.79 6.75 13.89
CA ASP A 88 -3.49 6.93 15.18
C ASP A 88 -4.93 7.45 14.99
N ASP A 89 -5.19 8.19 13.91
CA ASP A 89 -6.52 8.69 13.52
C ASP A 89 -7.34 7.65 12.72
N GLY A 90 -6.78 6.47 12.47
CA GLY A 90 -7.41 5.37 11.75
C GLY A 90 -7.35 5.49 10.23
N GLU A 91 -6.54 6.37 9.66
CA GLU A 91 -6.35 6.49 8.20
C GLU A 91 -5.33 5.48 7.69
N LEU A 92 -5.46 5.06 6.42
CA LEU A 92 -4.50 4.14 5.80
C LEU A 92 -3.21 4.90 5.43
N GLU A 93 -2.08 4.51 6.01
CA GLU A 93 -0.81 5.14 5.67
C GLU A 93 -0.28 4.64 4.33
N THR A 94 -0.54 5.41 3.27
CA THR A 94 -0.32 5.03 1.87
C THR A 94 1.14 4.66 1.56
N THR A 95 2.11 5.39 2.11
CA THR A 95 3.53 5.09 1.87
C THR A 95 3.89 3.77 2.54
N TYR A 96 3.43 3.58 3.78
CA TYR A 96 3.77 2.41 4.57
C TYR A 96 3.16 1.13 4.00
N ILE A 97 1.88 1.12 3.61
CA ILE A 97 1.27 -0.08 3.01
C ILE A 97 1.98 -0.51 1.73
N ASN A 98 2.38 0.44 0.88
CA ASN A 98 3.10 0.12 -0.36
C ASN A 98 4.46 -0.51 -0.09
N VAL A 99 5.21 0.04 0.86
CA VAL A 99 6.51 -0.52 1.28
C VAL A 99 6.32 -1.88 1.95
N PHE A 100 5.35 -2.00 2.85
CA PHE A 100 5.05 -3.24 3.57
C PHE A 100 4.68 -4.36 2.58
N LEU A 101 3.69 -4.13 1.71
CA LEU A 101 3.24 -5.12 0.72
C LEU A 101 4.32 -5.48 -0.30
N ALA A 102 5.24 -4.56 -0.63
CA ALA A 102 6.36 -4.86 -1.51
C ALA A 102 7.43 -5.75 -0.85
N THR A 103 7.56 -5.74 0.49
CA THR A 103 8.75 -6.26 1.18
C THR A 103 8.50 -7.36 2.19
N TYR A 104 7.27 -7.53 2.69
CA TYR A 104 6.96 -8.44 3.81
C TYR A 104 7.37 -9.90 3.56
N ARG A 105 7.36 -10.35 2.30
CA ARG A 105 7.72 -11.73 1.89
C ARG A 105 9.16 -12.11 2.20
N SER A 106 10.01 -11.14 2.53
CA SER A 106 11.37 -11.40 3.01
C SER A 106 11.41 -11.92 4.45
N PHE A 107 10.35 -11.71 5.25
CA PHE A 107 10.30 -12.06 6.67
C PHE A 107 8.98 -12.72 7.12
N SER A 108 7.99 -12.88 6.24
CA SER A 108 6.67 -13.46 6.56
C SER A 108 6.03 -14.10 5.32
N THR A 109 4.94 -14.85 5.52
CA THR A 109 4.11 -15.41 4.45
C THR A 109 2.80 -14.64 4.25
N PRO A 110 2.16 -14.70 3.05
CA PRO A 110 0.85 -14.09 2.82
C PRO A 110 -0.21 -14.59 3.81
N LYS A 111 -0.18 -15.89 4.17
CA LYS A 111 -1.15 -16.47 5.11
C LYS A 111 -1.04 -15.89 6.51
N GLU A 112 0.18 -15.66 6.99
CA GLU A 112 0.41 -15.07 8.32
C GLU A 112 -0.03 -13.60 8.37
N VAL A 113 0.29 -12.82 7.33
CA VAL A 113 -0.14 -11.43 7.23
C VAL A 113 -1.66 -11.33 7.17
N LEU A 114 -2.30 -12.16 6.32
CA LEU A 114 -3.75 -12.21 6.22
C LEU A 114 -4.37 -12.56 7.57
N LYS A 115 -3.89 -13.61 8.23
CA LYS A 115 -4.38 -14.01 9.55
C LYS A 115 -4.32 -12.86 10.55
N LEU A 116 -3.22 -12.10 10.60
CA LEU A 116 -3.08 -10.98 11.52
C LEU A 116 -3.98 -9.79 11.17
N LEU A 117 -4.22 -9.52 9.89
CA LEU A 117 -5.19 -8.51 9.45
C LEU A 117 -6.61 -8.87 9.89
N LEU A 118 -7.03 -10.12 9.68
CA LEU A 118 -8.37 -10.59 10.07
C LEU A 118 -8.53 -10.61 11.59
N GLN A 119 -7.54 -11.14 12.31
CA GLN A 119 -7.53 -11.12 13.78
C GLN A 119 -7.60 -9.69 14.32
N ARG A 120 -6.90 -8.74 13.71
CA ARG A 120 -6.97 -7.33 14.14
C ARG A 120 -8.35 -6.74 13.92
N TYR A 121 -9.05 -7.13 12.85
CA TYR A 121 -10.43 -6.70 12.60
C TYR A 121 -11.38 -7.23 13.67
N GLU A 122 -11.27 -8.51 14.03
CA GLU A 122 -12.03 -9.14 15.12
C GLU A 122 -11.74 -8.49 16.48
N GLU A 123 -10.46 -8.24 16.80
CA GLU A 123 -10.06 -7.54 18.03
C GLU A 123 -10.69 -6.15 18.14
N LEU A 124 -10.89 -5.44 17.03
CA LEU A 124 -11.55 -4.13 16.99
C LEU A 124 -13.08 -4.20 17.07
N LEU A 125 -13.68 -5.35 16.71
CA LEU A 125 -15.10 -5.62 16.91
C LEU A 125 -15.43 -5.86 18.38
N ASP A 126 -14.61 -6.68 19.05
CA ASP A 126 -14.87 -7.13 20.42
C ASP A 126 -14.40 -6.14 21.51
N ALA A 127 -13.53 -5.19 21.16
CA ALA A 127 -12.97 -4.25 22.12
C ALA A 127 -14.05 -3.36 22.77
N PRO A 128 -14.03 -3.18 24.11
CA PRO A 128 -14.95 -2.28 24.79
C PRO A 128 -14.74 -0.87 24.23
N GLN A 129 -15.84 -0.26 23.77
CA GLN A 129 -15.77 0.95 22.95
C GLN A 129 -15.23 2.19 23.68
N ASN A 130 -14.96 2.15 25.00
CA ASN A 130 -14.29 3.19 25.81
C ASN A 130 -14.66 4.67 25.48
N GLY A 131 -15.84 4.93 24.92
CA GLY A 131 -16.28 6.24 24.43
C GLY A 131 -15.72 6.69 23.06
N ARG A 132 -15.05 5.83 22.29
CA ARG A 132 -14.49 6.11 20.95
C ARG A 132 -14.92 5.10 19.86
N PRO A 133 -16.23 4.82 19.69
CA PRO A 133 -16.71 3.86 18.69
C PRO A 133 -16.30 4.19 17.26
N ASP A 134 -16.28 5.48 16.93
CA ASP A 134 -15.96 5.97 15.60
C ASP A 134 -14.51 5.64 15.20
N GLN A 135 -13.57 5.63 16.16
CA GLN A 135 -12.17 5.29 15.89
C GLN A 135 -12.02 3.81 15.56
N HIS A 136 -12.65 2.90 16.32
CA HIS A 136 -12.57 1.47 16.03
C HIS A 136 -13.22 1.12 14.70
N GLU A 137 -14.36 1.75 14.36
CA GLU A 137 -14.97 1.61 13.04
C GLU A 137 -14.06 2.12 11.92
N GLN A 138 -13.43 3.28 12.11
CA GLN A 138 -12.52 3.84 11.12
C GLN A 138 -11.30 2.93 10.88
N HIS A 139 -10.71 2.39 11.95
CA HIS A 139 -9.61 1.43 11.82
C HIS A 139 -10.04 0.16 11.07
N ARG A 140 -11.26 -0.36 11.33
CA ARG A 140 -11.81 -1.50 10.59
C ARG A 140 -11.97 -1.19 9.10
N LYS A 141 -12.49 0.00 8.75
CA LYS A 141 -12.57 0.46 7.34
C LYS A 141 -11.20 0.53 6.70
N THR A 142 -10.17 0.96 7.44
CA THR A 142 -8.79 1.01 6.95
C THR A 142 -8.19 -0.38 6.71
N LEU A 143 -8.49 -1.37 7.54
CA LEU A 143 -8.09 -2.77 7.28
C LEU A 143 -8.74 -3.31 6.00
N ILE A 144 -10.01 -3.00 5.77
CA ILE A 144 -10.72 -3.36 4.52
C ILE A 144 -10.05 -2.68 3.31
N SER A 145 -9.74 -1.39 3.42
CA SER A 145 -9.01 -0.65 2.38
C SER A 145 -7.63 -1.26 2.11
N ALA A 146 -6.91 -1.68 3.14
CA ALA A 146 -5.63 -2.38 3.00
C ALA A 146 -5.78 -3.71 2.23
N LEU A 147 -6.83 -4.48 2.51
CA LEU A 147 -7.15 -5.71 1.77
C LEU A 147 -7.46 -5.43 0.29
N HIS A 148 -8.19 -4.35 -0.01
CA HIS A 148 -8.43 -3.93 -1.40
C HIS A 148 -7.13 -3.62 -2.13
N VAL A 149 -6.25 -2.81 -1.54
CA VAL A 149 -4.94 -2.44 -2.10
C VAL A 149 -4.09 -3.68 -2.33
N TRP A 150 -4.09 -4.61 -1.36
CA TRP A 150 -3.32 -5.85 -1.45
C TRP A 150 -3.80 -6.76 -2.59
N LEU A 151 -5.12 -6.98 -2.69
CA LEU A 151 -5.71 -7.80 -3.75
C LEU A 151 -5.43 -7.26 -5.16
N ASP A 152 -5.33 -5.94 -5.31
CA ASP A 152 -5.06 -5.30 -6.61
C ASP A 152 -3.59 -5.24 -6.96
N SER A 153 -2.75 -4.91 -5.99
CA SER A 153 -1.31 -4.70 -6.22
C SER A 153 -0.54 -6.01 -6.33
N TYR A 154 -0.97 -7.05 -5.60
CA TYR A 154 -0.29 -8.35 -5.53
C TYR A 154 -1.26 -9.54 -5.60
N PRO A 155 -2.02 -9.68 -6.71
CA PRO A 155 -3.01 -10.76 -6.86
C PRO A 155 -2.39 -12.17 -6.79
N GLU A 156 -1.12 -12.32 -7.10
CA GLU A 156 -0.37 -13.57 -7.04
C GLU A 156 -0.29 -14.17 -5.63
N ASP A 157 -0.36 -13.35 -4.57
CA ASP A 157 -0.32 -13.82 -3.17
C ASP A 157 -1.53 -14.68 -2.81
N PHE A 158 -2.63 -14.46 -3.51
CA PHE A 158 -3.91 -15.16 -3.33
C PHE A 158 -4.07 -16.31 -4.31
N ARG A 159 -3.08 -16.55 -5.17
CA ARG A 159 -3.12 -17.57 -6.21
C ARG A 159 -2.30 -18.80 -5.81
N ASP A 160 -2.39 -19.24 -4.56
CA ASP A 160 -1.69 -20.44 -4.07
C ASP A 160 -2.41 -21.74 -4.53
N PRO A 161 -1.84 -22.53 -5.47
CA PRO A 161 -2.46 -23.78 -5.90
C PRO A 161 -2.30 -24.86 -4.82
N PRO A 162 -3.20 -25.88 -4.75
CA PRO A 162 -4.36 -26.11 -5.61
C PRO A 162 -5.66 -25.45 -5.11
N ASN A 163 -5.68 -24.91 -3.89
CA ASN A 163 -6.91 -24.57 -3.18
C ASN A 163 -7.12 -23.07 -2.92
N HIS A 164 -6.18 -22.21 -3.30
CA HIS A 164 -6.25 -20.77 -3.05
C HIS A 164 -6.59 -20.47 -1.58
N SER A 165 -5.85 -21.08 -0.66
CA SER A 165 -6.23 -21.15 0.75
C SER A 165 -6.32 -19.77 1.41
N ALA A 166 -5.43 -18.85 1.05
CA ALA A 166 -5.50 -17.46 1.53
C ALA A 166 -6.77 -16.76 1.03
N LEU A 167 -7.10 -16.95 -0.26
CA LEU A 167 -8.30 -16.36 -0.85
C LEU A 167 -9.59 -16.95 -0.27
N ARG A 168 -9.62 -18.27 -0.01
CA ARG A 168 -10.76 -18.93 0.65
C ARG A 168 -10.93 -18.49 2.10
N GLN A 169 -9.83 -18.31 2.84
CA GLN A 169 -9.88 -17.76 4.19
C GLN A 169 -10.48 -16.34 4.17
N LEU A 170 -10.07 -15.51 3.22
CA LEU A 170 -10.63 -14.18 3.05
C LEU A 170 -12.12 -14.22 2.63
N LEU A 171 -12.53 -15.18 1.80
CA LEU A 171 -13.95 -15.38 1.45
C LEU A 171 -14.79 -15.69 2.69
N HIS A 172 -14.34 -16.64 3.52
CA HIS A 172 -15.07 -17.01 4.73
C HIS A 172 -15.25 -15.81 5.67
N PHE A 173 -14.19 -15.03 5.84
CA PHE A 173 -14.26 -13.78 6.59
C PHE A 173 -15.25 -12.78 5.99
N CYS A 174 -15.27 -12.61 4.66
CA CYS A 174 -16.23 -11.72 4.00
C CYS A 174 -17.68 -12.21 4.19
N GLU A 175 -17.91 -13.51 4.16
CA GLU A 175 -19.23 -14.12 4.37
C GLU A 175 -19.76 -13.89 5.78
N GLU A 176 -18.87 -13.93 6.77
CA GLU A 176 -19.23 -13.78 8.18
C GLU A 176 -19.41 -12.30 8.58
N TYR A 177 -18.47 -11.43 8.18
CA TYR A 177 -18.39 -10.07 8.70
C TYR A 177 -18.77 -8.98 7.69
N LEU A 178 -18.63 -9.24 6.39
CA LEU A 178 -18.78 -8.23 5.32
C LEU A 178 -19.68 -8.68 4.15
N PRO A 179 -20.86 -9.30 4.41
CA PRO A 179 -21.69 -9.83 3.35
C PRO A 179 -22.18 -8.72 2.42
N SER A 180 -22.22 -9.00 1.11
CA SER A 180 -22.68 -8.06 0.08
C SER A 180 -21.89 -6.75 -0.04
N THR A 181 -20.66 -6.70 0.49
CA THR A 181 -19.75 -5.56 0.31
C THR A 181 -18.97 -5.65 -1.01
N GLU A 182 -18.33 -4.55 -1.43
CA GLU A 182 -17.45 -4.55 -2.60
C GLU A 182 -16.28 -5.53 -2.46
N LEU A 183 -15.74 -5.69 -1.24
CA LEU A 183 -14.69 -6.66 -0.96
C LEU A 183 -15.19 -8.10 -1.17
N ASP A 184 -16.36 -8.44 -0.64
CA ASP A 184 -16.99 -9.77 -0.83
C ASP A 184 -17.19 -10.07 -2.33
N ALA A 185 -17.80 -9.16 -3.07
CA ALA A 185 -18.01 -9.32 -4.51
C ALA A 185 -16.68 -9.54 -5.27
N LYS A 186 -15.64 -8.78 -4.91
CA LYS A 186 -14.31 -8.87 -5.50
C LYS A 186 -13.63 -10.21 -5.20
N VAL A 187 -13.72 -10.70 -3.96
CA VAL A 187 -13.14 -11.98 -3.55
C VAL A 187 -13.86 -13.14 -4.23
N ARG A 188 -15.20 -13.13 -4.27
CA ARG A 188 -16.01 -14.13 -5.01
C ARG A 188 -15.63 -14.18 -6.49
N HIS A 189 -15.55 -13.02 -7.13
CA HIS A 189 -15.16 -12.94 -8.53
C HIS A 189 -13.76 -13.52 -8.79
N ARG A 190 -12.79 -13.26 -7.90
CA ARG A 190 -11.44 -13.83 -8.02
C ARG A 190 -11.43 -15.35 -7.83
N ILE A 191 -12.20 -15.88 -6.88
CA ILE A 191 -12.33 -17.33 -6.68
C ILE A 191 -12.93 -18.00 -7.92
N GLU A 192 -14.00 -17.45 -8.47
CA GLU A 192 -14.62 -17.96 -9.70
C GLU A 192 -13.67 -17.91 -10.89
N ARG A 193 -12.92 -16.80 -11.03
CA ARG A 193 -11.92 -16.68 -12.09
C ARG A 193 -10.83 -17.75 -11.95
N TYR A 194 -10.27 -17.95 -10.77
CA TYR A 194 -9.19 -18.91 -10.57
C TYR A 194 -9.67 -20.36 -10.69
N SER A 195 -10.91 -20.66 -10.26
CA SER A 195 -11.49 -21.98 -10.47
C SER A 195 -11.69 -22.27 -11.96
N ARG A 196 -12.19 -21.30 -12.75
CA ARG A 196 -12.31 -21.44 -14.21
C ARG A 196 -10.96 -21.62 -14.89
N GLU A 197 -9.94 -20.87 -14.50
CA GLU A 197 -8.58 -21.01 -15.02
C GLU A 197 -7.98 -22.40 -14.73
N ALA A 198 -8.28 -22.98 -13.57
CA ALA A 198 -7.87 -24.36 -13.23
C ALA A 198 -8.61 -25.43 -14.04
N HIS A 199 -9.80 -25.11 -14.58
CA HIS A 199 -10.63 -26.01 -15.41
C HIS A 199 -10.48 -25.77 -16.92
N ILE A 200 -9.55 -24.91 -17.37
CA ILE A 200 -9.24 -24.84 -18.81
C ILE A 200 -8.58 -26.16 -19.20
N ASP A 201 -9.36 -27.00 -19.87
CA ASP A 201 -8.93 -28.27 -20.43
C ASP A 201 -7.64 -28.09 -21.26
N PRO A 202 -6.62 -28.96 -21.10
CA PRO A 202 -5.44 -28.99 -21.97
C PRO A 202 -5.77 -29.14 -23.46
N LEU A 203 -7.02 -29.47 -23.80
CA LEU A 203 -7.54 -29.60 -25.16
C LEU A 203 -7.85 -28.24 -25.84
N LEU A 204 -8.00 -27.17 -25.06
CA LEU A 204 -8.20 -25.79 -25.55
C LEU A 204 -6.90 -24.97 -25.53
N ALA A 205 -5.86 -25.47 -24.86
CA ALA A 205 -4.51 -25.07 -25.23
C ALA A 205 -4.29 -25.54 -26.68
N PRO A 206 -3.75 -24.69 -27.58
CA PRO A 206 -3.35 -25.17 -28.89
C PRO A 206 -2.51 -26.43 -28.67
N PRO A 207 -2.83 -27.58 -29.30
CA PRO A 207 -2.02 -28.77 -29.13
C PRO A 207 -0.56 -28.41 -29.37
N PRO A 208 0.43 -29.10 -28.78
CA PRO A 208 1.83 -28.84 -29.10
C PRO A 208 2.09 -28.87 -30.61
N ALA A 209 1.23 -29.53 -31.40
CA ALA A 209 1.18 -29.48 -32.86
C ALA A 209 0.80 -28.11 -33.48
N PHE A 210 0.02 -27.24 -32.83
CA PHE A 210 -0.24 -25.86 -33.26
C PHE A 210 0.94 -24.94 -32.94
N ALA A 211 1.59 -25.14 -31.78
CA ALA A 211 2.89 -24.52 -31.53
C ALA A 211 3.89 -24.99 -32.59
N LEU A 212 3.94 -26.31 -32.88
CA LEU A 212 4.79 -26.93 -33.91
C LEU A 212 4.44 -26.49 -35.34
N ARG A 213 3.18 -26.21 -35.67
CA ARG A 213 2.79 -25.65 -36.98
C ARG A 213 3.27 -24.21 -37.16
N SER A 214 3.36 -23.43 -36.08
CA SER A 214 4.05 -22.13 -36.12
C SER A 214 5.56 -22.26 -36.25
N VAL A 215 6.15 -23.40 -35.85
CA VAL A 215 7.58 -23.71 -36.11
C VAL A 215 7.78 -24.29 -37.52
N ALA A 216 6.78 -25.00 -38.06
CA ALA A 216 6.83 -25.66 -39.37
C ALA A 216 6.50 -24.72 -40.55
N ALA A 217 5.77 -23.63 -40.30
CA ALA A 217 5.59 -22.55 -41.27
C ALA A 217 6.84 -21.66 -41.31
N GLY A 218 7.95 -22.22 -41.79
CA GLY A 218 9.14 -21.50 -42.21
C GLY A 218 9.66 -20.50 -41.19
N TRP A 219 10.16 -20.97 -40.05
CA TRP A 219 11.22 -20.20 -39.40
C TRP A 219 12.32 -20.04 -40.44
N ARG A 220 12.42 -18.85 -41.06
CA ARG A 220 13.65 -18.46 -41.73
C ARG A 220 14.70 -18.61 -40.65
N VAL A 221 15.59 -19.58 -40.82
CA VAL A 221 16.75 -19.74 -39.95
C VAL A 221 17.55 -18.47 -40.16
N TYR A 222 17.34 -17.50 -39.28
CA TYR A 222 18.06 -16.24 -39.29
C TYR A 222 19.50 -16.59 -38.93
N LYS A 223 20.38 -16.65 -39.95
CA LYS A 223 21.80 -16.80 -39.74
C LYS A 223 22.37 -15.42 -39.47
N LEU A 224 22.99 -15.22 -38.32
CA LEU A 224 23.84 -14.05 -38.11
C LEU A 224 24.97 -14.10 -39.16
N PRO A 225 25.24 -13.01 -39.91
CA PRO A 225 24.81 -11.62 -39.69
C PRO A 225 23.69 -11.11 -40.63
N ASP A 226 22.99 -11.98 -41.36
CA ASP A 226 22.04 -11.60 -42.43
C ASP A 226 20.74 -10.92 -41.93
N VAL A 227 20.61 -10.75 -40.61
CA VAL A 227 19.49 -10.06 -39.98
C VAL A 227 19.80 -8.56 -39.93
N PRO A 228 18.94 -7.68 -40.48
CA PRO A 228 19.10 -6.25 -40.29
C PRO A 228 19.16 -5.90 -38.81
N VAL A 229 20.21 -5.19 -38.39
CA VAL A 229 20.51 -4.88 -36.98
C VAL A 229 19.30 -4.27 -36.26
N ARG A 230 18.58 -3.37 -36.94
CA ARG A 230 17.36 -2.74 -36.40
C ARG A 230 16.28 -3.77 -36.09
N HIS A 231 15.98 -4.68 -37.02
CA HIS A 231 14.97 -5.71 -36.80
C HIS A 231 15.38 -6.67 -35.68
N PHE A 232 16.66 -7.01 -35.59
CA PHE A 232 17.16 -7.85 -34.50
C PHE A 232 16.96 -7.17 -33.14
N ALA A 233 17.32 -5.90 -33.01
CA ALA A 233 17.11 -5.11 -31.79
C ALA A 233 15.62 -4.97 -31.43
N GLU A 234 14.75 -4.74 -32.42
CA GLU A 234 13.29 -4.67 -32.24
C GLU A 234 12.72 -5.99 -31.69
N GLN A 235 13.15 -7.15 -32.21
CA GLN A 235 12.69 -8.45 -31.71
C GLN A 235 13.20 -8.73 -30.29
N LEU A 236 14.47 -8.47 -30.00
CA LEU A 236 15.01 -8.62 -28.65
C LEU A 236 14.27 -7.73 -27.65
N THR A 237 14.07 -6.47 -28.00
CA THR A 237 13.32 -5.52 -27.14
C THR A 237 11.90 -6.00 -26.89
N ARG A 238 11.23 -6.56 -27.91
CA ARG A 238 9.89 -7.12 -27.75
C ARG A 238 9.89 -8.31 -26.77
N MET A 239 10.86 -9.22 -26.91
CA MET A 239 11.03 -10.35 -25.99
C MET A 239 11.29 -9.88 -24.56
N ASP A 240 12.19 -8.91 -24.39
CA ASP A 240 12.54 -8.35 -23.08
C ASP A 240 11.34 -7.64 -22.44
N VAL A 241 10.56 -6.88 -23.23
CA VAL A 241 9.33 -6.22 -22.75
C VAL A 241 8.30 -7.25 -22.26
N ASP A 242 8.12 -8.35 -22.97
CA ASP A 242 7.17 -9.40 -22.58
C ASP A 242 7.61 -10.14 -21.30
N LEU A 243 8.92 -10.28 -21.08
CA LEU A 243 9.47 -10.80 -19.82
C LEU A 243 9.37 -9.77 -18.68
N PHE A 244 9.73 -8.52 -18.95
CA PHE A 244 9.73 -7.45 -17.96
C PHE A 244 8.31 -7.18 -17.41
N LYS A 245 7.27 -7.28 -18.25
CA LYS A 245 5.87 -7.18 -17.82
C LYS A 245 5.44 -8.29 -16.86
N LYS A 246 6.10 -9.45 -16.89
CA LYS A 246 5.83 -10.58 -16.00
C LYS A 246 6.69 -10.55 -14.73
N LEU A 247 7.61 -9.59 -14.63
CA LEU A 247 8.47 -9.43 -13.48
C LEU A 247 7.61 -9.06 -12.27
N VAL A 248 7.81 -9.79 -11.17
CA VAL A 248 7.14 -9.49 -9.90
C VAL A 248 8.16 -8.80 -8.99
N PRO A 249 8.02 -7.50 -8.66
CA PRO A 249 9.09 -6.72 -8.02
C PRO A 249 9.63 -7.31 -6.72
N HIS A 250 8.77 -7.92 -5.90
CA HIS A 250 9.21 -8.51 -4.62
C HIS A 250 10.16 -9.73 -4.81
N GLN A 251 10.22 -10.33 -6.00
CA GLN A 251 11.16 -11.42 -6.32
C GLN A 251 12.58 -10.88 -6.53
N CYS A 252 12.74 -9.59 -6.84
CA CYS A 252 14.03 -8.92 -7.00
C CYS A 252 14.66 -8.50 -5.67
N LEU A 253 13.96 -8.69 -4.54
CA LEU A 253 14.52 -8.40 -3.22
C LEU A 253 15.75 -9.27 -2.99
N GLY A 254 16.86 -8.68 -2.54
CA GLY A 254 18.13 -9.38 -2.38
C GLY A 254 18.03 -10.67 -1.54
N ALA A 255 17.20 -10.66 -0.50
CA ALA A 255 16.95 -11.84 0.35
C ALA A 255 16.21 -12.99 -0.35
N VAL A 256 15.45 -12.70 -1.42
CA VAL A 256 14.69 -13.68 -2.20
C VAL A 256 15.49 -14.12 -3.42
N TRP A 257 16.03 -13.17 -4.17
CA TRP A 257 16.78 -13.43 -5.39
C TRP A 257 18.07 -14.22 -5.15
N SER A 258 18.81 -13.92 -4.07
CA SER A 258 20.06 -14.62 -3.73
C SER A 258 19.87 -16.08 -3.32
N ARG A 259 18.64 -16.52 -3.07
CA ARG A 259 18.29 -17.88 -2.63
C ARG A 259 17.70 -18.76 -3.74
N ARG A 260 17.57 -18.23 -4.96
CA ARG A 260 17.14 -18.98 -6.14
C ARG A 260 18.34 -19.56 -6.87
#